data_AF-A0A087T858-F1
#
_entry.id   AF-A0A087T858-F1
#
_cell.length_a   1.000
_cell.length_b   1.000
_cell.length_c   1.000
_cell.angle_alpha   90.00
_cell.angle_beta   90.00
_cell.angle_gamma   90.00
#
_symmetry.space_group_name_H-M   'P 1'
#
loop_
_entity.id
_entity.type
_entity.pdbx_description
1 polymer ?
#
loop_
_entity_poly.entity_id
_entity_poly.type
_entity_poly.pdbx_seq_one_letter_code
_entity_poly.pdbx_strand_id
1 'polypeptide(L)' 'MEGKVVKRGARLTIRQKQLLLQFVEDNPQIHRVKIDHNFTLQEKNNLWLRLANILNSDGLGAVKTPDEWRKV' A
#
# COMPACT_ATOMS: atom_id res chain seq x y z
N MET A 1 18.61 23.63 9.30
CA MET A 1 17.23 23.64 8.78
C MET A 1 16.83 22.19 8.52
N GLU A 2 16.37 21.49 9.55
CA GLU A 2 15.85 20.13 9.37
C GLU A 2 14.47 20.27 8.72
N GLY A 3 14.40 19.93 7.44
CA GLY A 3 13.17 19.97 6.67
C GLY A 3 12.13 19.07 7.32
N LYS A 4 11.15 19.69 7.99
CA LYS A 4 9.88 19.05 8.34
C LYS A 4 9.39 18.32 7.09
N VAL A 5 9.42 16.98 7.10
CA VAL A 5 8.77 16.17 6.08
C VAL A 5 7.29 16.53 6.15
N VAL A 6 6.88 17.39 5.25
CA VAL A 6 5.50 17.86 5.15
C VAL A 6 4.67 16.60 4.94
N LYS A 7 3.72 16.30 5.84
CA LYS A 7 2.65 15.33 5.59
C LYS A 7 1.89 15.82 4.35
N ARG A 8 2.37 15.49 3.14
CA ARG A 8 1.68 15.84 1.89
C ARG A 8 0.30 15.17 1.96
N GLY A 9 -0.72 16.02 1.94
CA GLY A 9 -2.03 15.76 2.53
C GLY A 9 -2.80 14.61 1.89
N ALA A 10 -3.15 13.65 2.75
CA ALA A 10 -4.48 13.07 2.98
C ALA A 10 -5.27 12.39 1.83
N ARG A 11 -5.05 12.70 0.55
CA ARG A 11 -5.86 12.16 -0.55
C ARG A 11 -4.98 11.36 -1.51
N LEU A 12 -5.42 10.15 -1.83
CA LEU A 12 -4.82 9.36 -2.90
C LEU A 12 -4.96 10.12 -4.22
N THR A 13 -3.88 10.19 -4.98
CA THR A 13 -3.93 10.64 -6.38
C THR A 13 -4.73 9.63 -7.21
N ILE A 14 -5.21 10.07 -8.38
CA ILE A 14 -5.88 9.16 -9.33
C ILE A 14 -4.93 8.01 -9.71
N ARG A 15 -3.64 8.34 -9.93
CA ARG A 15 -2.60 7.34 -10.23
C ARG A 15 -2.42 6.33 -9.10
N GLN A 16 -2.35 6.77 -7.84
CA GLN A 16 -2.29 5.86 -6.69
C GLN A 16 -3.54 4.97 -6.58
N LYS A 17 -4.73 5.49 -6.88
CA LYS A 17 -5.95 4.67 -6.92
C LYS A 17 -5.90 3.61 -8.01
N GLN A 18 -5.43 3.97 -9.21
CA GLN A 18 -5.28 3.03 -10.31
C GLN A 18 -4.25 1.94 -9.99
N LEU A 19 -3.10 2.32 -9.43
CA LEU A 19 -2.07 1.37 -8.98
C LEU A 19 -2.59 0.45 -7.87
N LEU A 20 -3.38 0.98 -6.93
CA LEU A 20 -4.02 0.20 -5.89
C LEU A 20 -4.98 -0.84 -6.48
N LEU A 21 -5.89 -0.41 -7.36
CA LEU A 21 -6.85 -1.29 -8.03
C LEU A 21 -6.14 -2.39 -8.83
N GLN A 22 -5.17 -1.99 -9.67
CA GLN A 22 -4.40 -2.94 -10.47
C GLN A 22 -3.66 -3.95 -9.59
N PHE A 23 -3.04 -3.50 -8.50
CA PHE A 23 -2.32 -4.40 -7.60
C PHE A 23 -3.26 -5.39 -6.91
N VAL A 24 -4.47 -4.96 -6.54
CA VAL A 24 -5.51 -5.82 -5.97
C VAL A 24 -6.00 -6.86 -6.97
N GLU A 25 -6.20 -6.46 -8.23
CA GLU A 25 -6.60 -7.38 -9.31
C GLU A 25 -5.52 -8.43 -9.60
N ASP A 26 -4.24 -8.03 -9.64
CA ASP A 26 -3.10 -8.94 -9.81
C ASP A 26 -2.83 -9.82 -8.58
N ASN A 27 -3.20 -9.37 -7.38
CA ASN A 27 -2.90 -10.03 -6.12
C ASN A 27 -4.16 -10.22 -5.26
N PRO A 28 -5.15 -11.03 -5.70
CA PRO A 28 -6.42 -11.22 -4.99
C PRO A 28 -6.24 -11.75 -3.55
N GLN A 29 -5.09 -12.39 -3.26
CA GLN A 29 -4.70 -12.83 -1.92
C GLN A 29 -4.55 -11.69 -0.91
N ILE A 30 -4.37 -10.44 -1.35
CA ILE A 30 -4.21 -9.29 -0.46
C ILE A 30 -5.43 -9.04 0.43
N HIS A 31 -6.64 -9.35 -0.08
CA HIS A 31 -7.90 -9.25 0.65
C HIS A 31 -8.29 -10.51 1.42
N ARG A 32 -7.52 -11.60 1.31
CA ARG A 32 -7.84 -12.83 2.03
C ARG A 32 -7.74 -12.61 3.53
N VAL A 33 -8.84 -12.84 4.23
CA VAL A 33 -8.92 -12.78 5.69
C VAL A 33 -8.27 -14.02 6.32
N LYS A 34 -8.46 -15.18 5.68
CA LYS A 34 -7.89 -16.45 6.13
C LYS A 34 -6.45 -16.61 5.62
N ILE A 35 -5.60 -17.05 6.54
CA ILE A 35 -4.22 -17.45 6.31
C ILE A 35 -4.28 -18.97 6.17
N ASP A 36 -3.80 -19.49 5.05
CA ASP A 36 -3.76 -20.93 4.76
C ASP A 36 -2.29 -21.37 4.68
N HIS A 37 -2.01 -22.67 4.60
CA HIS A 37 -0.65 -23.18 4.43
C HIS A 37 0.11 -22.58 3.23
N ASN A 38 -0.63 -22.09 2.22
CA ASN A 38 -0.07 -21.48 1.00
C ASN A 38 0.00 -19.95 1.04
N PHE A 39 -0.46 -19.31 2.13
CA PHE A 39 -0.39 -17.86 2.26
C PHE A 39 -0.26 -17.47 3.73
N THR A 40 0.98 -17.29 4.15
CA THR A 40 1.37 -16.99 5.53
C THR A 40 1.13 -15.53 5.90
N LEU A 41 1.11 -15.24 7.21
CA LEU A 41 1.06 -13.85 7.71
C LEU A 41 2.26 -13.03 7.19
N GLN A 42 3.43 -13.66 7.07
CA GLN A 42 4.63 -13.03 6.56
C GLN A 42 4.48 -12.64 5.08
N GLU A 43 3.95 -13.54 4.25
CA GLU A 43 3.67 -13.24 2.84
C GLU A 43 2.66 -12.10 2.71
N LYS A 44 1.59 -12.12 3.52
CA LYS A 44 0.62 -11.02 3.57
C LYS A 44 1.30 -9.70 3.94
N ASN A 45 2.17 -9.69 4.96
CA ASN A 45 2.92 -8.49 5.36
C ASN A 45 3.85 -8.00 4.25
N ASN A 46 4.57 -8.91 3.59
CA ASN A 46 5.45 -8.59 2.47
C ASN A 46 4.68 -8.00 1.28
N LEU A 47 3.48 -8.52 1.03
CA LEU A 47 2.62 -8.07 -0.07
C LEU A 47 2.11 -6.64 0.17
N TRP A 48 1.71 -6.32 1.41
CA TRP A 48 1.37 -4.95 1.81
C TRP A 48 2.58 -4.01 1.82
N LEU A 49 3.76 -4.49 2.20
CA LEU A 49 5.00 -3.71 2.14
C LEU A 49 5.36 -3.35 0.69
N ARG A 50 5.22 -4.31 -0.23
CA ARG A 50 5.46 -4.09 -1.66
C ARG A 50 4.49 -3.06 -2.24
N LEU A 51 3.20 -3.17 -1.93
CA LEU A 51 2.19 -2.18 -2.33
C LEU A 51 2.52 -0.78 -1.80
N ALA A 52 2.87 -0.68 -0.51
CA ALA A 52 3.23 0.59 0.10
C ALA A 52 4.42 1.25 -0.60
N ASN A 53 5.45 0.47 -0.95
CA ASN A 53 6.60 0.98 -1.70
C ASN A 53 6.18 1.50 -3.08
N ILE A 54 5.38 0.75 -3.84
CA ILE A 54 4.91 1.16 -5.16
C ILE A 54 4.13 2.49 -5.08
N LEU A 55 3.19 2.59 -4.15
CA LEU A 55 2.35 3.78 -3.99
C LEU A 55 3.12 4.98 -3.46
N ASN A 56 4.07 4.77 -2.54
CA ASN A 56 4.88 5.84 -1.97
C ASN A 56 5.96 6.34 -2.96
N SER A 57 6.43 5.47 -3.87
CA SER A 57 7.35 5.84 -4.96
C SER A 57 6.70 6.71 -6.04
N ASP A 58 5.37 6.89 -6.04
CA ASP A 58 4.66 7.82 -6.94
C ASP A 58 5.10 9.28 -6.76
N GLY A 59 5.62 9.66 -5.59
CA GLY A 59 6.24 10.97 -5.31
C GLY A 59 5.29 12.18 -5.26
N LEU A 60 4.08 12.04 -5.78
CA LEU A 60 3.08 13.10 -5.91
C LEU A 60 1.87 12.92 -4.98
N GLY A 61 1.68 11.73 -4.40
CA GLY A 61 0.51 11.38 -3.62
C GLY A 61 0.72 11.17 -2.13
N ALA A 62 -0.24 10.49 -1.49
CA ALA A 62 -0.19 10.17 -0.08
C ALA A 62 0.96 9.18 0.18
N VAL A 63 1.77 9.46 1.20
CA VAL A 63 2.80 8.53 1.68
C VAL A 63 2.29 7.92 2.98
N LYS A 64 2.08 6.61 2.97
CA LYS A 64 1.49 5.85 4.08
C LYS A 64 2.31 4.61 4.39
N THR A 65 2.27 4.19 5.65
CA THR A 65 2.80 2.89 6.07
C THR A 65 1.95 1.75 5.50
N PRO A 66 2.46 0.51 5.41
CA PRO A 66 1.68 -0.64 4.96
C PRO A 66 0.37 -0.83 5.75
N ASP A 67 0.38 -0.55 7.06
CA ASP A 67 -0.81 -0.67 7.90
C ASP A 67 -1.84 0.45 7.66
N GLU A 68 -1.39 1.64 7.29
CA GLU A 68 -2.27 2.72 6.85
C GLU A 68 -2.88 2.44 5.47
N TRP A 69 -2.14 1.80 4.56
CA TRP A 69 -2.66 1.38 3.25
C TRP A 69 -3.73 0.29 3.37
N ARG A 70 -3.68 -0.55 4.40
CA ARG A 70 -4.73 -1.55 4.69
C ARG A 70 -6.09 -0.95 5.04
N LYS A 71 -6.12 0.33 5.42
CA LYS A 71 -7.33 1.03 5.89
C LYS A 71 -7.93 1.95 4.81
N VAL A 72 -7.31 1.99 3.63
CA VAL A 72 -7.77 2.78 2.46
C VAL A 72 -8.83 1.99 1.71
#